data_AF-A0A6N2CMI8-F1
#
_entry.id   AF-A0A6N2CMI8-F1
#
_cell.length_a   1.000
_cell.length_b   1.000
_cell.length_c   1.000
_cell.angle_alpha   90.00
_cell.angle_beta   90.00
_cell.angle_gamma   90.00
#
_symmetry.space_group_name_H-M   'P 1'
#
loop_
_entity.id
_entity.type
_entity.pdbx_description
1 polymer ?
#
loop_
_entity_poly.entity_id
_entity_poly.type
_entity_poly.pdbx_seq_one_letter_code
_entity_poly.pdbx_strand_id
1 'polypeptide(L)' 'MSESIQQDEVHKVAKLFEQMGASTEQARVMSSQLLKRAEQIAQERNISKVEALQSLLKQVVEARQGS' A
#
# COMPACT_ATOMS: atom_id res chain seq x y z
N MET A 1 5.41 -8.38 -19.28
CA MET A 1 4.61 -9.17 -18.32
C MET A 1 4.72 -8.54 -16.93
N SER A 2 4.48 -7.23 -16.82
CA SER A 2 4.85 -6.46 -15.63
C SER A 2 3.72 -5.56 -15.13
N GLU A 3 2.96 -4.93 -16.04
CA GLU A 3 1.81 -4.09 -15.67
C GLU A 3 0.63 -4.87 -15.07
N SER A 4 0.32 -6.07 -15.58
CA SER A 4 -0.80 -6.87 -15.06
C SER A 4 -0.60 -7.34 -13.61
N ILE A 5 0.64 -7.61 -13.20
CA ILE A 5 0.98 -7.98 -11.82
C ILE A 5 0.89 -6.75 -10.90
N GLN A 6 1.37 -5.60 -11.35
CA GLN A 6 1.25 -4.35 -10.59
C GLN A 6 -0.21 -3.91 -10.41
N GLN A 7 -1.05 -4.07 -11.43
CA GLN A 7 -2.48 -3.77 -11.31
C GLN A 7 -3.19 -4.72 -10.32
N ASP A 8 -2.80 -5.99 -10.27
CA ASP A 8 -3.32 -6.95 -9.29
C ASP A 8 -2.89 -6.60 -7.85
N GLU A 9 -1.63 -6.19 -7.64
CA GLU A 9 -1.16 -5.71 -6.33
C GLU A 9 -1.92 -4.45 -5.88
N VAL A 10 -2.08 -3.46 -6.77
CA VAL A 10 -2.85 -2.24 -6.49
C VAL A 10 -4.29 -2.61 -6.11
N HIS A 11 -4.91 -3.55 -6.82
CA HIS A 11 -6.29 -3.97 -6.54
C HIS A 11 -6.42 -4.64 -5.17
N LYS A 12 -5.47 -5.50 -4.79
CA LYS A 12 -5.45 -6.16 -3.47
C LYS A 12 -5.33 -5.16 -2.33
N VAL A 13 -4.41 -4.20 -2.45
CA VAL A 13 -4.24 -3.14 -1.44
C VAL A 13 -5.45 -2.20 -1.42
N ALA A 14 -6.08 -1.94 -2.58
CA ALA A 14 -7.24 -1.06 -2.66
C ALA A 14 -8.43 -1.64 -1.88
N LYS A 15 -8.66 -2.96 -1.97
CA LYS A 15 -9.70 -3.61 -1.16
C LYS A 15 -9.50 -3.42 0.34
N LEU A 16 -8.25 -3.37 0.82
CA LEU A 16 -7.99 -3.08 2.23
C LEU A 16 -8.42 -1.65 2.59
N PHE A 17 -8.10 -0.67 1.75
CA PHE A 17 -8.52 0.71 1.98
C PHE A 17 -10.04 0.90 1.88
N GLU A 18 -10.71 0.20 0.96
CA GLU A 18 -12.17 0.17 0.88
C GLU A 18 -12.79 -0.39 2.18
N GLN A 19 -12.24 -1.48 2.71
CA GLN A 19 -12.65 -2.05 4.02
C GLN A 19 -12.39 -1.08 5.18
N MET A 20 -11.43 -0.16 5.03
CA MET A 20 -11.16 0.92 5.98
C MET A 20 -12.03 2.17 5.76
N GLY A 21 -12.94 2.16 4.78
CA GLY A 21 -13.92 3.21 4.53
C GLY A 21 -13.55 4.22 3.44
N ALA A 22 -12.47 4.00 2.69
CA ALA A 22 -12.16 4.83 1.51
C ALA A 22 -13.12 4.50 0.35
N SER A 23 -13.42 5.49 -0.50
CA SER A 23 -14.10 5.23 -1.77
C SER A 23 -13.21 4.41 -2.71
N THR A 24 -13.79 3.68 -3.67
CA THR A 24 -13.01 2.88 -4.62
C THR A 24 -11.94 3.68 -5.38
N GLU A 25 -12.25 4.92 -5.76
CA GLU A 25 -11.30 5.81 -6.43
C GLU A 25 -10.15 6.19 -5.49
N GLN A 26 -10.48 6.62 -4.27
CA GLN A 26 -9.48 6.98 -3.27
C GLN A 26 -8.61 5.79 -2.88
N ALA A 27 -9.21 4.61 -2.70
CA ALA A 27 -8.53 3.37 -2.37
C ALA A 27 -7.50 2.97 -3.44
N ARG A 28 -7.83 3.12 -4.72
CA ARG A 28 -6.88 2.88 -5.83
C ARG A 28 -5.71 3.85 -5.81
N VAL A 29 -5.99 5.15 -5.63
CA VAL A 29 -4.95 6.19 -5.57
C VAL A 29 -4.01 5.93 -4.39
N MET A 30 -4.57 5.68 -3.20
CA MET A 30 -3.79 5.39 -1.99
C MET A 30 -2.94 4.13 -2.17
N SER A 31 -3.49 3.08 -2.78
CA SER A 31 -2.75 1.82 -3.03
C SER A 31 -1.56 2.01 -3.94
N SER A 32 -1.74 2.73 -5.05
CA SER A 32 -0.64 3.05 -5.97
C SER A 32 0.47 3.84 -5.27
N GLN A 33 0.10 4.83 -4.47
CA GLN A 33 1.04 5.64 -3.70
C GLN A 33 1.77 4.81 -2.63
N LEU A 34 1.06 3.97 -1.90
CA LEU A 34 1.62 3.12 -0.85
C LEU A 34 2.64 2.13 -1.41
N LEU A 35 2.30 1.47 -2.54
CA LEU A 35 3.20 0.52 -3.21
C LEU A 35 4.45 1.21 -3.75
N LYS A 36 4.31 2.40 -4.36
CA LYS A 36 5.45 3.20 -4.81
C LYS A 36 6.35 3.59 -3.64
N ARG A 37 5.76 3.95 -2.50
CA ARG A 37 6.51 4.28 -1.29
C ARG A 37 7.21 3.05 -0.70
N ALA A 38 6.57 1.87 -0.73
CA ALA A 38 7.17 0.62 -0.29
C ALA A 38 8.39 0.25 -1.14
N GLU A 39 8.31 0.42 -2.47
CA GLU A 39 9.44 0.21 -3.38
C GLU A 39 10.61 1.15 -3.08
N GLN A 40 10.32 2.44 -2.85
CA GLN A 40 11.35 3.41 -2.48
C GLN A 40 12.03 3.04 -1.15
N ILE A 41 11.25 2.72 -0.11
CA ILE A 41 11.80 2.34 1.20
C ILE A 41 12.62 1.05 1.10
N ALA A 42 12.16 0.07 0.32
CA ALA A 42 12.87 -1.17 0.09
C ALA A 42 14.27 -0.92 -0.49
N GLN A 43 14.36 -0.03 -1.48
CA GLN A 43 15.63 0.39 -2.07
C GLN A 43 16.50 1.18 -1.08
N GLU A 44 15.94 2.18 -0.41
CA GLU A 44 16.68 3.05 0.53
C GLU A 44 17.24 2.28 1.74
N ARG A 45 16.53 1.25 2.21
CA ARG A 45 16.86 0.50 3.44
C ARG A 45 17.40 -0.90 3.18
N ASN A 46 17.54 -1.31 1.91
CA ASN A 46 17.94 -2.65 1.51
C ASN A 46 17.12 -3.76 2.19
N ILE A 47 15.79 -3.60 2.20
CA ILE A 47 14.82 -4.58 2.71
C ILE A 47 13.88 -5.00 1.58
N SER A 48 13.06 -6.03 1.80
CA SER A 48 12.09 -6.43 0.79
C SER A 48 10.93 -5.43 0.66
N LYS A 49 10.32 -5.34 -0.54
CA LYS A 49 9.08 -4.57 -0.77
C LYS A 49 7.96 -5.01 0.17
N VAL A 50 7.89 -6.30 0.50
CA VAL A 50 6.87 -6.85 1.42
C VAL A 50 7.05 -6.31 2.84
N GLU A 51 8.27 -6.31 3.37
CA GLU A 51 8.56 -5.75 4.70
C GLU A 51 8.30 -4.25 4.77
N ALA A 52 8.69 -3.50 3.73
CA ALA A 52 8.40 -2.08 3.62
C ALA A 52 6.89 -1.80 3.58
N LEU A 53 6.13 -2.56 2.78
CA LEU A 53 4.68 -2.43 2.67
C LEU A 53 3.97 -2.78 4.00
N GLN A 54 4.39 -3.84 4.69
CA GLN A 54 3.87 -4.19 6.02
C GLN A 54 4.06 -3.05 7.02
N SER A 55 5.23 -2.42 7.03
CA SER A 55 5.52 -1.29 7.91
C SER A 55 4.62 -0.08 7.62
N LEU A 56 4.36 0.21 6.34
CA LEU A 56 3.46 1.29 5.93
C LEU A 56 1.99 1.00 6.28
N LEU A 57 1.52 -0.23 6.05
CA LEU A 57 0.15 -0.63 6.41
C LEU A 57 -0.07 -0.58 7.92
N LYS A 58 0.93 -0.97 8.72
CA LYS A 58 0.88 -0.83 10.18
C LYS A 58 0.66 0.64 10.58
N GLN A 59 1.44 1.57 10.01
CA GLN A 59 1.29 3.01 10.27
C GLN A 59 -0.10 3.54 9.88
N VAL A 60 -0.66 3.08 8.76
CA VAL A 60 -2.03 3.43 8.34
C VAL A 60 -3.05 2.99 9.39
N VAL A 61 -2.94 1.76 9.88
CA VAL A 61 -3.86 1.20 10.86
C VAL A 61 -3.73 1.93 12.20
N GLU A 62 -2.50 2.19 12.66
CA GLU A 62 -2.23 2.95 13.88
C GLU A 62 -2.77 4.39 13.79
N ALA A 63 -2.52 5.09 12.69
CA ALA A 63 -3.03 6.45 12.47
C ALA A 63 -4.57 6.52 12.48
N ARG A 64 -5.25 5.45 12.04
CA ARG A 64 -6.71 5.35 12.06
C ARG A 64 -7.27 5.09 13.46
N GLN A 65 -6.53 4.39 14.32
CA GLN A 65 -6.97 4.06 15.68
C GLN A 65 -6.83 5.22 16.66
N GLY A 66 -6.22 6.33 16.24
CA GLY A 66 -5.92 7.46 17.10
C GLY A 66 -4.64 7.19 17.89
N SER A 67 -3.68 8.08 17.71
CA SER A 67 -2.48 8.19 18.55
C SER A 67 -2.80 8.23 20.03
#